data_AF-A0A9D9XCG5-F1
#
_entry.id   AF-A0A9D9XCG5-F1
#
_cell.length_a   1.000
_cell.length_b   1.000
_cell.length_c   1.000
_cell.angle_alpha   90.00
_cell.angle_beta   90.00
_cell.angle_gamma   90.00
#
_symmetry.space_group_name_H-M   'P 1'
#
loop_
_entity.id
_entity.type
_entity.pdbx_description
1 polymer ?
#
loop_
_entity_poly.entity_id
_entity_poly.type
_entity_poly.pdbx_seq_one_letter_code
_entity_poly.pdbx_strand_id
1 'polypeptide(L)' 'LPIIESNPPPSLKGKYVKIKYVQQLPTHAPAFAFFCNLPQYIPDSYKRFLENRLRQEFNFEGVPTRIFFRKK' A
#
# COMPACT_ATOMS: atom_id res chain seq x y z
N LEU A 1 -8.96 7.23 -2.40
CA LEU A 1 -8.78 6.55 -1.08
C LEU A 1 -8.28 7.63 -0.12
N PRO A 2 -9.12 8.10 0.82
CA PRO A 2 -8.89 9.34 1.57
C PRO A 2 -7.53 9.39 2.31
N ILE A 3 -7.03 8.24 2.77
CA ILE A 3 -5.71 8.13 3.43
C ILE A 3 -4.54 8.40 2.47
N ILE A 4 -4.62 7.93 1.23
CA ILE A 4 -3.58 8.11 0.21
C ILE A 4 -3.62 9.52 -0.39
N GLU A 5 -4.81 10.11 -0.46
CA GLU A 5 -4.98 11.52 -0.87
C GLU A 5 -4.40 12.47 0.18
N SER A 6 -4.56 12.16 1.47
CA SER A 6 -4.01 12.96 2.58
C SER A 6 -2.50 12.82 2.73
N ASN A 7 -1.94 11.65 2.38
CA ASN A 7 -0.50 11.40 2.44
C ASN A 7 -0.02 10.70 1.16
N PRO A 8 0.20 11.44 0.06
CA PRO A 8 0.64 10.87 -1.19
C PRO A 8 2.06 10.30 -1.07
N PRO A 9 2.40 9.22 -1.80
CA PRO A 9 3.76 8.73 -1.85
C PRO A 9 4.70 9.82 -2.40
N PRO A 10 5.93 9.94 -1.86
CA PRO A 10 6.86 10.97 -2.27
C PRO A 10 7.21 10.81 -3.75
N SER A 11 7.31 11.93 -4.47
CA SER A 11 7.72 11.92 -5.87
C SER A 11 9.21 11.60 -5.98
N LEU A 12 9.55 10.42 -6.50
CA LEU A 12 10.93 10.07 -6.81
C LEU A 12 11.27 10.47 -8.25
N LYS A 13 12.30 11.29 -8.42
CA LYS A 13 12.79 11.76 -9.73
C LYS A 13 11.69 12.42 -10.59
N GLY A 14 10.83 13.23 -9.97
CA GLY A 14 9.72 13.92 -10.64
C GLY A 14 8.58 13.00 -11.11
N LYS A 15 8.61 11.70 -10.78
CA LYS A 15 7.54 10.76 -11.10
C LYS A 15 6.58 10.63 -9.91
N TYR A 16 5.30 10.84 -10.17
CA TYR A 16 4.24 10.67 -9.19
C TYR A 16 3.68 9.25 -9.25
N VAL A 17 3.66 8.58 -8.10
CA VAL A 17 3.01 7.27 -7.97
C VAL A 17 1.53 7.50 -7.65
N LYS A 18 0.66 7.02 -8.54
CA LYS A 18 -0.79 7.04 -8.33
C LYS A 18 -1.29 5.62 -8.09
N ILE A 19 -1.82 5.39 -6.90
CA ILE A 19 -2.53 4.15 -6.55
C ILE A 19 -3.94 4.25 -7.14
N LYS A 20 -4.30 3.27 -7.96
CA LYS A 20 -5.58 3.26 -8.68
C LYS A 20 -6.65 2.52 -7.88
N TYR A 21 -6.32 1.32 -7.43
CA TYR A 21 -7.21 0.49 -6.62
C TYR A 21 -6.41 -0.50 -5.79
N VAL A 22 -7.07 -1.10 -4.82
CA VAL A 22 -6.52 -2.10 -3.90
C VAL A 22 -7.41 -3.33 -3.95
N GLN A 23 -6.79 -4.50 -3.89
CA GLN A 23 -7.48 -5.78 -3.84
C GLN A 23 -6.94 -6.63 -2.68
N GLN A 24 -7.82 -7.28 -1.93
CA GLN A 24 -7.42 -8.31 -0.97
C GLN A 24 -7.13 -9.61 -1.72
N LEU A 25 -5.98 -10.22 -1.44
CA LEU A 25 -5.61 -11.52 -2.00
C LEU A 25 -6.19 -12.65 -1.14
N PRO A 26 -6.64 -13.77 -1.73
CA PRO A 26 -7.10 -14.93 -0.99
C PRO A 26 -5.90 -15.68 -0.42
N THR A 27 -5.44 -15.29 0.76
CA THR A 27 -4.34 -15.92 1.49
C THR A 27 -4.72 -16.15 2.95
N HIS A 28 -4.07 -17.12 3.61
CA HIS A 28 -4.30 -17.44 5.03
C HIS A 28 -4.07 -16.25 5.97
N ALA A 29 -3.15 -15.34 5.62
CA ALA A 29 -2.94 -14.07 6.30
C ALA A 29 -3.51 -12.93 5.44
N PRO A 30 -3.95 -11.80 6.05
CA PRO A 30 -4.44 -10.65 5.32
C PRO A 30 -3.33 -10.08 4.42
N ALA A 31 -3.54 -10.19 3.11
CA ALA A 31 -2.64 -9.66 2.10
C ALA A 31 -3.38 -8.71 1.16
N PHE A 32 -2.76 -7.56 0.89
CA PHE A 32 -3.33 -6.51 0.05
C PHE A 32 -2.41 -6.23 -1.13
N ALA A 33 -2.97 -6.28 -2.34
CA ALA A 33 -2.32 -5.89 -3.57
C ALA A 33 -2.77 -4.48 -3.98
N PHE A 34 -1.83 -3.54 -3.98
CA PHE A 34 -2.02 -2.17 -4.44
C PHE A 34 -1.61 -2.06 -5.90
N PHE A 35 -2.55 -1.67 -6.75
CA PHE A 35 -2.28 -1.47 -8.17
C PHE A 35 -2.00 0.00 -8.45
N CYS A 36 -0.80 0.27 -8.96
CA CYS A 36 -0.31 1.61 -9.24
C CYS A 36 0.34 1.71 -10.62
N ASN A 37 0.59 2.93 -11.08
CA ASN A 37 1.30 3.19 -12.33
C ASN A 37 2.78 2.79 -12.26
N LEU A 38 3.41 2.95 -11.10
CA LEU A 38 4.85 2.95 -10.93
C LEU A 38 5.26 2.27 -9.59
N PRO A 39 5.09 0.94 -9.46
CA PRO A 39 5.34 0.23 -8.20
C PRO A 39 6.82 0.27 -7.77
N GLN A 40 7.74 0.32 -8.72
CA GLN A 40 9.18 0.39 -8.48
C GLN A 40 9.64 1.68 -7.79
N TYR A 41 8.82 2.73 -7.82
CA TYR A 41 9.11 4.03 -7.20
C TYR A 41 8.40 4.19 -5.85
N ILE A 42 7.95 3.10 -5.25
CA ILE A 42 7.36 3.13 -3.91
C ILE A 42 8.46 2.82 -2.90
N PRO A 43 8.87 3.80 -2.07
CA PRO A 43 9.89 3.56 -1.07
C PRO A 43 9.35 2.64 0.03
N ASP A 44 10.23 1.84 0.63
CA ASP A 44 9.86 0.88 1.68
C ASP A 44 9.25 1.57 2.91
N SER A 45 9.63 2.82 3.19
CA SER A 45 9.01 3.64 4.24
C SER A 45 7.50 3.84 4.00
N TYR A 46 7.10 4.10 2.75
CA TYR A 46 5.70 4.27 2.40
C TYR A 46 4.93 2.94 2.44
N LYS A 47 5.60 1.82 2.11
CA LYS A 47 5.01 0.48 2.28
C LYS A 47 4.66 0.21 3.74
N ARG A 48 5.60 0.47 4.66
CA ARG A 48 5.40 0.32 6.11
C ARG A 48 4.33 1.27 6.64
N PHE A 49 4.27 2.50 6.13
CA PHE A 49 3.20 3.44 6.48
C PHE A 49 1.82 2.86 6.14
N LEU A 50 1.62 2.36 4.91
CA LEU A 50 0.36 1.75 4.51
C LEU A 50 0.05 0.48 5.30
N GLU A 51 1.06 -0.32 5.64
CA GLU A 51 0.91 -1.52 6.49
C GLU A 51 0.42 -1.17 7.88
N ASN A 52 1.05 -0.19 8.53
CA ASN A 52 0.67 0.25 9.85
C ASN A 52 -0.73 0.88 9.87
N ARG A 53 -1.10 1.64 8.82
CA ARG A 53 -2.44 2.19 8.68
C ARG A 53 -3.49 1.11 8.51
N LEU A 54 -3.25 0.12 7.64
CA LEU A 54 -4.18 -1.02 7.49
C LEU A 54 -4.31 -1.82 8.79
N ARG A 55 -3.22 -2.00 9.53
CA ARG A 55 -3.24 -2.66 10.83
C ARG A 55 -4.11 -1.91 11.85
N GLN A 56 -4.02 -0.58 11.88
CA GLN A 56 -4.79 0.29 12.77
C GLN A 56 -6.28 0.33 12.42
N GLU A 57 -6.63 0.44 11.13
CA GLU A 57 -8.04 0.54 10.69
C GLU A 57 -8.81 -0.77 10.90
N PHE A 58 -8.15 -1.92 10.72
CA PHE A 58 -8.79 -3.23 10.78
C PHE A 58 -8.47 -4.03 12.06
N ASN A 59 -7.79 -3.41 13.04
CA ASN A 59 -7.37 -4.05 14.31
C ASN A 59 -6.70 -5.42 14.12
N PHE A 60 -5.78 -5.53 13.15
CA PHE A 60 -5.02 -6.77 12.97
C PHE A 60 -3.96 -6.91 14.07
N GLU A 61 -4.26 -7.67 15.12
CA GLU A 61 -3.32 -8.00 16.20
C GLU A 61 -2.85 -9.46 16.09
N GLY A 62 -1.53 -9.69 16.18
CA GLY A 62 -0.96 -11.04 16.14
C GLY A 62 -0.84 -11.70 14.75
N VAL A 63 -1.33 -11.09 13.67
CA VAL A 63 -1.25 -11.64 12.31
C VAL A 63 -0.37 -10.77 11.40
N PRO A 64 0.57 -11.35 10.63
CA PRO A 64 1.38 -10.59 9.68
C PRO A 64 0.51 -10.07 8.52
N THR A 65 0.38 -8.75 8.40
CA THR A 65 -0.27 -8.11 7.24
C THR A 65 0.74 -7.94 6.13
N ARG A 66 0.46 -8.50 4.94
CA ARG A 66 1.38 -8.40 3.80
C ARG A 66 0.86 -7.40 2.77
N ILE A 67 1.76 -6.56 2.26
CA ILE A 67 1.42 -5.61 1.19
C ILE A 67 2.27 -5.88 -0.04
N PHE A 68 1.62 -5.90 -1.19
CA PHE A 68 2.25 -6.02 -2.49
C PHE A 68 1.89 -4.82 -3.36
N PHE A 69 2.86 -4.32 -4.11
CA PHE A 69 2.62 -3.28 -5.12
C PHE A 69 2.78 -3.91 -6.49
N ARG A 70 1.72 -3.83 -7.30
CA ARG A 70 1.71 -4.34 -8.66
C ARG A 70 1.50 -3.19 -9.64
N LYS A 71 2.10 -3.34 -10.83
CA LYS A 71 1.83 -2.44 -11.93
C LYS A 71 0.42 -2.78 -12.46
N LYS A 72 -0.41 -1.75 -12.67
CA LYS A 72 -1.64 -1.91 -13.44
C LYS A 72 -1.31 -2.04 -14.93
#